data_AF-A0A9E0PTC9-F1
#
_entry.id   AF-A0A9E0PTC9-F1
#
_cell.length_a   1.000
_cell.length_b   1.000
_cell.length_c   1.000
_cell.angle_alpha   90.00
_cell.angle_beta   90.00
_cell.angle_gamma   90.00
#
_symmetry.space_group_name_H-M   'P 1'
#
loop_
_entity.id
_entity.type
_entity.pdbx_description
1 polymer ?
#
loop_
_entity_poly.entity_id
_entity_poly.type
_entity_poly.pdbx_seq_one_letter_code
_entity_poly.pdbx_strand_id
1 'polypeptide(L)'
;MYEIGALRALDEAIDGLEVNDLDVYVGVSAGAFVAANLVNQLSSAQMCRAIVKHEPGEHPFVPETFFTPAFLEWTRRGLSVPRLALEAIWDFARNPRDLTLMESFTRLGHALPVGIFDNEPIRHYLRNIYTMKGRSDDFRELGHRLYIVAAELESGRSVVFGKPGRDHVPISRAVQASSALPGLYSPVEIDGHLYVDGVLNRTVHASVALDAGAKLLFC
;
A
#
# COMPACT_ATOMS: atom_id res chain seq x y z
N MET A 1 7.31 11.42 2.35
CA MET A 1 8.46 12.09 3.01
C MET A 1 8.10 13.52 3.43
N TYR A 2 7.53 14.33 2.55
CA TYR A 2 7.09 15.69 2.92
C TYR A 2 5.96 15.67 3.96
N GLU A 3 5.10 14.64 3.95
CA GLU A 3 3.96 14.51 4.88
C GLU A 3 4.43 14.44 6.33
N ILE A 4 5.53 13.74 6.61
CA ILE A 4 6.09 13.60 7.95
C ILE A 4 6.62 14.96 8.45
N GLY A 5 7.23 15.75 7.57
CA GLY A 5 7.69 17.10 7.90
C GLY A 5 6.53 18.08 8.13
N ALA A 6 5.50 18.05 7.28
CA ALA A 6 4.30 18.87 7.43
C ALA A 6 3.55 18.52 8.74
N LEU A 7 3.41 17.23 9.02
CA LEU A 7 2.84 16.72 10.26
C LEU A 7 3.65 17.18 11.49
N ARG A 8 4.99 17.12 11.42
CA ARG A 8 5.83 17.60 12.51
C ARG A 8 5.67 19.11 12.74
N ALA A 9 5.58 19.89 11.68
CA ALA A 9 5.33 21.32 11.79
C ALA A 9 3.95 21.60 12.41
N LEU A 10 2.91 20.84 12.05
CA LEU A 10 1.58 20.97 12.62
C LEU A 10 1.55 20.67 14.13
N ASP A 11 2.21 19.57 14.51
CA ASP A 11 2.40 19.12 15.89
C ASP A 11 3.18 20.13 16.76
N GLU A 12 4.12 20.88 16.17
CA GLU A 12 4.86 21.96 16.87
C GLU A 12 4.12 23.31 16.88
N ALA A 13 3.31 23.59 15.86
CA ALA A 13 2.73 24.92 15.65
C ALA A 13 1.40 25.15 16.37
N ILE A 14 0.70 24.09 16.77
CA ILE A 14 -0.64 24.19 17.38
C ILE A 14 -0.59 23.71 18.83
N ASP A 15 -0.64 24.67 19.76
CA ASP A 15 -0.72 24.37 21.18
C ASP A 15 -1.98 23.54 21.51
N GLY A 16 -1.78 22.39 22.15
CA GLY A 16 -2.86 21.48 22.55
C GLY A 16 -3.32 20.50 21.47
N LEU A 17 -2.70 20.48 20.29
CA LEU A 17 -2.90 19.42 19.32
C LEU A 17 -1.86 18.31 19.54
N GLU A 18 -2.32 17.11 19.88
CA GLU A 18 -1.48 15.92 19.92
C GLU A 18 -1.81 15.03 18.72
N VAL A 19 -0.93 14.99 17.71
CA VAL A 19 -1.20 14.26 16.46
C VAL A 19 -1.28 12.73 16.64
N ASN A 20 -0.80 12.21 17.78
CA ASN A 20 -0.90 10.82 18.19
C ASN A 20 -2.19 10.49 18.97
N ASP A 21 -3.01 11.50 19.29
CA ASP A 21 -4.26 11.38 20.05
C ASP A 21 -5.44 12.01 19.28
N LEU A 22 -5.56 11.70 17.99
CA LEU A 22 -6.69 12.12 17.16
C LEU A 22 -7.81 11.06 17.19
N ASP A 23 -9.07 11.48 17.10
CA ASP A 23 -10.22 10.57 17.10
C ASP A 23 -10.26 9.61 15.90
N VAL A 24 -9.76 10.07 14.75
CA VAL A 24 -9.84 9.38 13.45
C VAL A 24 -8.59 9.67 12.62
N TYR A 25 -8.01 8.60 12.08
CA TYR A 25 -6.92 8.62 11.13
C TYR A 25 -7.39 8.04 9.79
N VAL A 26 -7.13 8.75 8.70
CA VAL A 26 -7.39 8.26 7.34
C VAL A 26 -6.12 8.39 6.53
N GLY A 27 -5.71 7.31 5.87
CA GLY A 27 -4.48 7.30 5.09
C GLY A 27 -4.59 6.54 3.78
N VAL A 28 -3.87 7.05 2.77
CA VAL A 28 -3.73 6.45 1.44
C VAL A 28 -2.28 6.50 1.02
N SER A 29 -1.77 5.40 0.45
CA SER A 29 -0.38 5.29 0.00
C SER A 29 0.58 5.67 1.14
N ALA A 30 1.51 6.59 0.91
CA ALA A 30 2.40 7.13 1.95
C ALA A 30 1.63 7.67 3.18
N GLY A 31 0.44 8.24 3.01
CA GLY A 31 -0.42 8.67 4.12
C GLY A 31 -0.96 7.51 4.94
N ALA A 32 -1.18 6.32 4.35
CA ALA A 32 -1.58 5.11 5.09
C ALA A 32 -0.48 4.67 6.04
N PHE A 33 0.78 4.73 5.59
CA PHE A 33 1.93 4.46 6.43
C PHE A 33 2.03 5.46 7.60
N VAL A 34 1.90 6.76 7.34
CA VAL A 34 1.99 7.79 8.40
C VAL A 34 0.84 7.65 9.40
N ALA A 35 -0.40 7.52 8.92
CA ALA A 35 -1.59 7.35 9.74
C ALA A 35 -1.52 6.09 10.62
N ALA A 36 -1.10 4.96 10.05
CA ALA A 36 -0.97 3.70 10.77
C ALA A 36 0.12 3.73 11.84
N ASN A 37 1.19 4.50 11.63
CA ASN A 37 2.23 4.71 12.64
C ASN A 37 1.78 5.66 13.75
N LEU A 38 1.08 6.75 13.41
CA LEU A 38 0.56 7.70 14.40
C LEU A 38 -0.39 7.03 15.39
N VAL A 39 -1.39 6.29 14.90
CA VAL A 39 -2.36 5.60 15.76
C VAL A 39 -1.69 4.49 16.60
N ASN A 40 -0.58 3.93 16.13
CA ASN A 40 0.29 3.01 16.87
C ASN A 40 1.33 3.71 17.76
N GLN A 41 1.11 4.98 18.09
CA GLN A 41 1.94 5.73 19.04
C GLN A 41 3.41 5.86 18.59
N LEU A 42 3.67 5.91 17.27
CA LEU A 42 4.93 6.44 16.75
C LEU A 42 4.76 7.94 16.53
N SER A 43 5.57 8.74 17.23
CA SER A 43 5.46 10.19 17.13
C SER A 43 5.99 10.73 15.81
N SER A 44 5.52 11.93 15.44
CA SER A 44 6.03 12.71 14.30
C SER A 44 7.57 12.84 14.36
N ALA A 45 8.11 13.11 15.56
CA ALA A 45 9.54 13.21 15.80
C ALA A 45 10.29 11.87 15.64
N GLN A 46 9.71 10.73 16.07
CA GLN A 46 10.29 9.40 15.84
C GLN A 46 10.33 9.08 14.35
N MET A 47 9.26 9.36 13.62
CA MET A 47 9.23 9.18 12.16
C MET A 47 10.25 10.07 11.44
N CYS A 48 10.40 11.34 11.86
CA CYS A 48 11.46 12.22 11.36
C CYS A 48 12.87 11.66 11.65
N ARG A 49 13.11 11.13 12.85
CA ARG A 49 14.42 10.57 13.20
C ARG A 49 14.75 9.31 12.41
N ALA A 50 13.77 8.42 12.21
CA ALA A 50 13.94 7.19 11.43
C ALA A 50 14.35 7.46 9.97
N ILE A 51 14.04 8.65 9.44
CA ILE A 51 14.49 9.12 8.13
C ILE A 51 15.93 9.63 8.15
N VAL A 52 16.33 10.32 9.21
CA VAL A 52 17.59 11.10 9.27
C VAL A 52 18.75 10.28 9.86
N LYS A 53 18.47 9.33 10.76
CA LYS A 53 19.49 8.55 11.47
C LYS A 53 19.22 7.05 11.46
N HIS A 54 20.28 6.27 11.21
CA HIS A 54 20.32 4.85 11.53
C HIS A 54 20.78 4.69 12.99
N GLU A 55 19.87 4.77 13.96
CA GLU A 55 20.19 4.49 15.39
C GLU A 55 19.85 3.04 15.77
N PRO A 56 20.68 2.35 16.60
CA PRO A 56 20.39 1.00 17.05
C PRO A 56 19.15 0.99 17.97
N GLY A 57 18.08 0.31 17.57
CA GLY A 57 16.83 0.19 18.33
C GLY A 57 15.63 0.94 17.74
N GLU A 58 15.87 1.86 16.79
CA GLU A 58 14.84 2.42 15.90
C GLU A 58 14.99 1.73 14.53
N HIS A 59 13.93 1.13 13.98
CA HIS A 59 14.04 0.42 12.70
C HIS A 59 14.27 1.43 11.56
N PRO A 60 15.44 1.43 10.92
CA PRO A 60 15.82 2.48 9.97
C PRO A 60 14.88 2.49 8.77
N PHE A 61 14.47 3.69 8.34
CA PHE A 61 13.76 3.89 7.08
C PHE A 61 14.81 3.88 5.97
N VAL A 62 15.03 2.72 5.34
CA VAL A 62 15.97 2.58 4.24
C VAL A 62 15.19 2.67 2.92
N PRO A 63 15.30 3.76 2.13
CA PRO A 63 14.60 3.89 0.85
C PRO A 63 14.87 2.71 -0.10
N GLU A 64 16.03 2.09 -0.01
CA GLU A 64 16.42 0.93 -0.82
C GLU A 64 15.60 -0.34 -0.49
N THR A 65 15.04 -0.46 0.72
CA THR A 65 14.12 -1.56 1.08
C THR A 65 12.77 -1.44 0.34
N PHE A 66 12.42 -0.25 -0.14
CA PHE A 66 11.24 -0.01 -0.97
C PHE A 66 11.44 -0.38 -2.44
N PHE A 67 12.68 -0.69 -2.86
CA PHE A 67 13.03 -0.99 -4.25
C PHE A 67 13.66 -2.38 -4.41
N THR A 68 13.17 -3.39 -3.67
CA THR A 68 13.60 -4.78 -3.91
C THR A 68 12.98 -5.31 -5.20
N PRO A 69 13.78 -5.72 -6.22
CA PRO A 69 13.22 -6.24 -7.46
C PRO A 69 12.40 -7.51 -7.18
N ALA A 70 11.20 -7.61 -7.77
CA ALA A 70 10.24 -8.69 -7.53
C ALA A 70 10.66 -10.05 -8.11
N PHE A 71 11.80 -10.59 -7.67
CA PHE A 71 12.46 -11.77 -8.27
C PHE A 71 11.56 -13.02 -8.28
N LEU A 72 10.65 -13.14 -7.30
CA LEU A 72 9.68 -14.24 -7.21
C LEU A 72 8.60 -14.16 -8.28
N GLU A 73 8.15 -12.95 -8.65
CA GLU A 73 7.19 -12.76 -9.74
C GLU A 73 7.87 -12.97 -11.11
N TRP A 74 9.11 -12.49 -11.25
CA TRP A 74 9.95 -12.73 -12.43
C TRP A 74 10.18 -14.22 -12.68
N THR A 75 10.42 -15.01 -11.64
CA THR A 75 10.63 -16.47 -11.77
C THR A 75 9.32 -17.22 -12.00
N ARG A 76 8.25 -16.91 -11.25
CA ARG A 76 6.94 -17.58 -11.39
C ARG A 76 6.30 -17.31 -12.75
N ARG A 77 6.38 -16.08 -13.27
CA ARG A 77 5.88 -15.74 -14.62
C ARG A 77 6.89 -16.04 -15.72
N GLY A 78 8.20 -15.96 -15.44
CA GLY A 78 9.25 -16.43 -16.36
C GLY A 78 9.14 -17.90 -16.73
N LEU A 79 8.62 -18.76 -15.84
CA LEU A 79 8.28 -20.15 -16.15
C LEU A 79 7.06 -20.33 -17.07
N SER A 80 6.17 -19.33 -17.14
CA SER A 80 4.98 -19.35 -18.00
C SER A 80 5.23 -18.77 -19.41
N VAL A 81 6.25 -17.93 -19.58
CA VAL A 81 6.63 -17.30 -20.86
C VAL A 81 7.00 -18.33 -21.96
N PRO A 82 7.78 -19.40 -21.70
CA PRO A 82 8.13 -20.38 -22.73
C PRO A 82 6.90 -21.10 -23.30
N ARG A 83 5.92 -21.39 -22.44
CA ARG A 83 4.69 -22.08 -22.84
C ARG A 83 3.80 -21.18 -23.71
N LEU A 84 3.60 -19.93 -23.31
CA LEU A 84 2.82 -18.96 -24.09
C LEU A 84 3.50 -18.63 -25.42
N ALA A 85 4.83 -18.57 -25.45
CA ALA A 85 5.58 -18.42 -26.70
C ALA A 85 5.44 -19.65 -27.61
N LEU A 86 5.50 -20.87 -27.06
CA LEU A 86 5.27 -22.10 -27.81
C LEU A 86 3.85 -22.20 -28.36
N GLU A 87 2.84 -21.85 -27.56
CA GLU A 87 1.43 -21.80 -27.97
C GLU A 87 1.23 -20.77 -29.10
N ALA A 88 1.83 -19.58 -28.99
CA ALA A 88 1.77 -18.56 -30.04
C ALA A 88 2.48 -18.98 -31.36
N ILE A 89 3.64 -19.66 -31.26
CA ILE A 89 4.36 -20.20 -32.42
C ILE A 89 3.54 -21.32 -33.08
N TRP A 90 2.91 -22.18 -32.28
CA TRP A 90 2.11 -23.30 -32.76
C TRP A 90 0.81 -22.83 -33.44
N ASP A 91 0.15 -21.82 -32.88
CA ASP A 91 -1.06 -21.23 -33.47
C ASP A 91 -0.74 -20.46 -34.76
N PHE A 92 0.38 -19.75 -34.82
CA PHE A 92 0.89 -19.13 -36.06
C PHE A 92 1.18 -20.16 -37.15
N ALA A 93 1.75 -21.32 -36.78
CA ALA A 93 2.04 -22.40 -37.72
C ALA A 93 0.77 -23.07 -38.27
N ARG A 94 -0.34 -23.10 -37.51
CA ARG A 94 -1.61 -23.70 -37.94
C ARG A 94 -2.51 -22.74 -38.72
N ASN A 95 -2.57 -21.47 -38.36
CA ASN A 95 -3.45 -20.47 -38.97
C ASN A 95 -2.68 -19.21 -39.42
N PRO A 96 -1.95 -19.28 -40.55
CA PRO A 96 -1.10 -18.18 -41.04
C PRO A 96 -1.85 -16.95 -41.57
N ARG A 97 -3.20 -16.95 -41.56
CA ARG A 97 -4.04 -15.87 -42.12
C ARG A 97 -4.84 -15.08 -41.07
N ASP A 98 -4.86 -15.48 -39.81
CA ASP A 98 -5.71 -14.88 -38.76
C ASP A 98 -4.97 -13.97 -37.76
N LEU A 99 -3.67 -13.71 -37.96
CA LEU A 99 -2.88 -12.99 -36.96
C LEU A 99 -2.58 -11.56 -37.41
N THR A 100 -3.49 -10.65 -37.09
CA THR A 100 -3.12 -9.24 -36.92
C THR A 100 -2.06 -9.17 -35.84
N LEU A 101 -0.82 -8.84 -36.20
CA LEU A 101 0.34 -8.68 -35.31
C LEU A 101 -0.02 -8.00 -33.98
N MET A 102 -0.97 -7.06 -34.00
CA MET A 102 -1.53 -6.40 -32.81
C MET A 102 -2.08 -7.35 -31.74
N GLU A 103 -2.85 -8.40 -32.07
CA GLU A 103 -3.41 -9.32 -31.07
C GLU A 103 -2.33 -10.13 -30.34
N SER A 104 -1.29 -10.56 -31.05
CA SER A 104 -0.14 -11.25 -30.46
C SER A 104 0.66 -10.33 -29.54
N PHE A 105 0.81 -9.05 -29.90
CA PHE A 105 1.43 -8.04 -29.04
C PHE A 105 0.57 -7.72 -27.81
N THR A 106 -0.76 -7.70 -27.92
CA THR A 106 -1.66 -7.51 -26.77
C THR A 106 -1.54 -8.66 -25.78
N ARG A 107 -1.53 -9.92 -26.26
CA ARG A 107 -1.33 -11.12 -25.41
C ARG A 107 0.03 -11.12 -24.71
N LEU A 108 1.09 -10.66 -25.38
CA LEU A 108 2.43 -10.50 -24.79
C LEU A 108 2.48 -9.33 -23.78
N GLY A 109 1.74 -8.25 -24.03
CA GLY A 109 1.58 -7.12 -23.11
C GLY A 109 0.92 -7.50 -21.78
N HIS A 110 -0.05 -8.42 -21.80
CA HIS A 110 -0.64 -9.00 -20.58
C HIS A 110 0.32 -9.88 -19.78
N ALA A 111 1.42 -10.34 -20.39
CA ALA A 111 2.47 -11.13 -19.73
C ALA A 111 3.61 -10.26 -19.14
N LEU A 112 3.63 -8.95 -19.44
CA LEU A 112 4.59 -8.02 -18.84
C LEU A 112 4.32 -7.86 -17.34
N PRO A 113 5.36 -7.83 -16.48
CA PRO A 113 5.18 -7.71 -15.04
C PRO A 113 4.45 -6.40 -14.71
N VAL A 114 3.34 -6.53 -13.98
CA VAL A 114 2.49 -5.39 -13.57
C VAL A 114 3.11 -4.58 -12.42
N GLY A 115 4.19 -5.09 -11.81
CA GLY A 115 5.02 -4.43 -10.83
C GLY A 115 6.48 -4.86 -10.98
N ILE A 116 7.40 -3.90 -10.90
CA ILE A 116 8.85 -4.15 -10.97
C ILE A 116 9.46 -4.42 -9.59
N PHE A 117 8.77 -4.05 -8.51
CA PHE A 117 9.23 -4.17 -7.13
C PHE A 117 8.26 -4.96 -6.25
N ASP A 118 8.81 -5.70 -5.29
CA ASP A 118 8.04 -6.39 -4.25
C ASP A 118 7.72 -5.41 -3.11
N ASN A 119 6.47 -5.39 -2.67
CA ASN A 119 6.00 -4.57 -1.54
C ASN A 119 5.97 -5.35 -0.21
N GLU A 120 6.37 -6.61 -0.23
CA GLU A 120 6.48 -7.48 0.95
C GLU A 120 7.40 -6.97 2.07
N PRO A 121 8.56 -6.34 1.77
CA PRO A 121 9.41 -5.76 2.81
C PRO A 121 8.71 -4.68 3.64
N ILE A 122 7.85 -3.86 3.02
CA ILE A 122 7.08 -2.80 3.72
C ILE A 122 6.12 -3.45 4.71
N ARG A 123 5.40 -4.50 4.28
CA ARG A 123 4.50 -5.25 5.15
C ARG A 123 5.25 -5.82 6.35
N HIS A 124 6.40 -6.47 6.10
CA HIS A 124 7.18 -7.12 7.14
C HIS A 124 7.74 -6.11 8.15
N TYR A 125 8.23 -4.97 7.66
CA TYR A 125 8.67 -3.85 8.49
C TYR A 125 7.56 -3.36 9.43
N LEU A 126 6.38 -3.07 8.87
CA LEU A 126 5.22 -2.60 9.65
C LEU A 126 4.74 -3.65 10.64
N ARG A 127 4.63 -4.91 10.21
CA ARG A 127 4.24 -6.03 11.08
C ARG A 127 5.16 -6.12 12.30
N ASN A 128 6.47 -6.00 12.10
CA ASN A 128 7.43 -6.06 13.20
C ASN A 128 7.23 -4.92 14.21
N ILE A 129 7.04 -3.69 13.72
CA ILE A 129 6.75 -2.53 14.56
C ILE A 129 5.46 -2.74 15.36
N TYR A 130 4.41 -3.27 14.73
CA TYR A 130 3.09 -3.43 15.33
C TYR A 130 2.97 -4.63 16.26
N THR A 131 3.92 -5.57 16.24
CA THR A 131 4.01 -6.64 17.26
C THR A 131 4.70 -6.20 18.55
N MET A 132 5.26 -4.99 18.61
CA MET A 132 5.87 -4.46 19.84
C MET A 132 4.81 -4.13 20.90
N LYS A 133 5.20 -4.22 22.17
CA LYS A 133 4.30 -3.96 23.31
C LYS A 133 3.66 -2.56 23.19
N GLY A 134 2.33 -2.50 23.29
CA GLY A 134 1.56 -1.25 23.21
C GLY A 134 1.15 -0.84 21.79
N ARG A 135 1.35 -1.72 20.81
CA ARG A 135 0.94 -1.54 19.41
C ARG A 135 0.12 -2.74 18.95
N SER A 136 -0.61 -2.58 17.85
CA SER A 136 -1.32 -3.68 17.23
C SER A 136 -1.33 -3.58 15.71
N ASP A 137 -1.33 -4.74 15.07
CA ASP A 137 -1.52 -4.90 13.63
C ASP A 137 -3.00 -5.19 13.29
N ASP A 138 -3.91 -5.08 14.26
CA ASP A 138 -5.34 -5.30 14.13
C ASP A 138 -6.09 -3.97 14.34
N PHE A 139 -6.92 -3.57 13.38
CA PHE A 139 -7.71 -2.34 13.44
C PHE A 139 -8.61 -2.28 14.67
N ARG A 140 -9.06 -3.43 15.18
CA ARG A 140 -10.04 -3.55 16.26
C ARG A 140 -9.42 -3.38 17.64
N GLU A 141 -8.09 -3.46 17.74
CA GLU A 141 -7.34 -3.34 18.98
C GLU A 141 -6.72 -1.95 19.17
N LEU A 142 -6.90 -1.05 18.20
CA LEU A 142 -6.39 0.33 18.28
C LEU A 142 -7.21 1.19 19.25
N GLY A 143 -6.55 2.14 19.92
CA GLY A 143 -7.21 3.12 20.79
C GLY A 143 -8.05 4.15 20.03
N HIS A 144 -7.71 4.41 18.76
CA HIS A 144 -8.42 5.33 17.87
C HIS A 144 -8.72 4.68 16.52
N ARG A 145 -9.63 5.28 15.75
CA ARG A 145 -10.09 4.71 14.49
C ARG A 145 -9.07 4.96 13.39
N LEU A 146 -8.65 3.91 12.70
CA LEU A 146 -7.80 3.98 11.51
C LEU A 146 -8.57 3.48 10.29
N TYR A 147 -8.52 4.24 9.20
CA TYR A 147 -9.04 3.85 7.90
C TYR A 147 -7.94 3.94 6.85
N ILE A 148 -7.75 2.85 6.11
CA ILE A 148 -6.78 2.80 5.01
C ILE A 148 -7.55 2.60 3.71
N VAL A 149 -7.36 3.51 2.76
CA VAL A 149 -8.03 3.43 1.45
C VAL A 149 -7.10 2.84 0.41
N ALA A 150 -7.60 1.86 -0.33
CA ALA A 150 -6.98 1.29 -1.53
C ALA A 150 -7.99 1.28 -2.68
N ALA A 151 -7.56 0.88 -3.87
CA ALA A 151 -8.45 0.62 -5.00
C ALA A 151 -8.45 -0.88 -5.32
N GLU A 152 -9.63 -1.47 -5.52
CA GLU A 152 -9.75 -2.82 -6.08
C GLU A 152 -9.39 -2.77 -7.57
N LEU A 153 -8.45 -3.60 -8.01
CA LEU A 153 -7.85 -3.53 -9.34
C LEU A 153 -8.85 -3.83 -10.46
N GLU A 154 -9.71 -4.84 -10.27
CA GLU A 154 -10.66 -5.27 -11.31
C GLU A 154 -11.78 -4.25 -11.52
N SER A 155 -12.34 -3.71 -10.43
CA SER A 155 -13.50 -2.82 -10.48
C SER A 155 -13.12 -1.33 -10.52
N GLY A 156 -11.88 -0.99 -10.15
CA GLY A 156 -11.41 0.38 -9.96
C GLY A 156 -12.06 1.10 -8.76
N ARG A 157 -12.85 0.41 -7.94
CA ARG A 157 -13.58 1.03 -6.83
C ARG A 157 -12.67 1.23 -5.63
N SER A 158 -12.85 2.36 -4.94
CA SER A 158 -12.18 2.60 -3.66
C SER A 158 -12.75 1.69 -2.58
N VAL A 159 -11.84 1.06 -1.84
CA VAL A 159 -12.11 0.17 -0.72
C VAL A 159 -11.45 0.75 0.52
N VAL A 160 -12.16 0.69 1.65
CA VAL A 160 -11.72 1.23 2.93
C VAL A 160 -11.56 0.09 3.93
N PHE A 161 -10.32 -0.19 4.32
CA PHE A 161 -9.97 -1.10 5.41
C PHE A 161 -10.19 -0.41 6.77
N GLY A 162 -10.47 -1.20 7.81
CA GLY A 162 -10.82 -0.69 9.15
C GLY A 162 -12.31 -0.37 9.35
N LYS A 163 -13.15 -0.48 8.31
CA LYS A 163 -14.62 -0.51 8.45
C LYS A 163 -15.09 -1.94 8.78
N PRO A 164 -16.26 -2.12 9.44
CA PRO A 164 -16.83 -3.43 9.69
C PRO A 164 -16.86 -4.32 8.43
N GLY A 165 -16.34 -5.54 8.56
CA GLY A 165 -16.24 -6.51 7.46
C GLY A 165 -14.93 -6.42 6.66
N ARG A 166 -14.06 -5.46 6.97
CA ARG A 166 -12.68 -5.33 6.44
C ARG A 166 -11.68 -4.92 7.52
N ASP A 167 -12.10 -4.93 8.77
CA ASP A 167 -11.32 -4.66 9.98
C ASP A 167 -10.55 -5.90 10.46
N HIS A 168 -10.83 -7.08 9.90
CA HIS A 168 -10.04 -8.31 10.12
C HIS A 168 -8.71 -8.33 9.36
N VAL A 169 -8.57 -7.50 8.32
CA VAL A 169 -7.35 -7.43 7.51
C VAL A 169 -6.24 -6.80 8.36
N PRO A 170 -5.04 -7.39 8.44
CA PRO A 170 -3.94 -6.79 9.18
C PRO A 170 -3.59 -5.38 8.65
N ILE A 171 -3.31 -4.43 9.55
CA ILE A 171 -3.00 -3.05 9.19
C ILE A 171 -1.81 -2.99 8.23
N SER A 172 -0.75 -3.75 8.50
CA SER A 172 0.44 -3.88 7.66
C SER A 172 0.10 -4.34 6.23
N ARG A 173 -0.87 -5.26 6.07
CA ARG A 173 -1.36 -5.75 4.77
C ARG A 173 -2.23 -4.70 4.06
N ALA A 174 -3.05 -3.97 4.81
CA ALA A 174 -3.84 -2.86 4.27
C ALA A 174 -2.94 -1.70 3.79
N VAL A 175 -1.89 -1.34 4.54
CA VAL A 175 -0.89 -0.33 4.11
C VAL A 175 -0.14 -0.79 2.87
N GLN A 176 0.25 -2.08 2.80
CA GLN A 176 0.88 -2.68 1.62
C GLN A 176 -0.01 -2.52 0.38
N ALA A 177 -1.30 -2.86 0.49
CA ALA A 177 -2.28 -2.71 -0.59
C ALA A 177 -2.45 -1.24 -1.02
N SER A 178 -2.57 -0.34 -0.03
CA SER A 178 -2.75 1.09 -0.27
C SER A 178 -1.53 1.76 -0.91
N SER A 179 -0.34 1.16 -0.76
CA SER A 179 0.92 1.65 -1.36
C SER A 179 1.32 0.93 -2.66
N ALA A 180 0.50 -0.02 -3.13
CA ALA A 180 0.82 -0.83 -4.30
C ALA A 180 0.55 -0.07 -5.61
N LEU A 181 1.43 0.85 -5.96
CA LEU A 181 1.30 1.69 -7.16
C LEU A 181 1.38 0.83 -8.44
N PRO A 182 0.36 0.85 -9.32
CA PRO A 182 0.37 0.09 -10.57
C PRO A 182 1.59 0.41 -11.43
N GLY A 183 2.22 -0.62 -12.00
CA GLY A 183 3.44 -0.51 -12.80
C GLY A 183 4.73 -0.46 -11.97
N LEU A 184 4.65 -0.06 -10.70
CA LEU A 184 5.80 -0.01 -9.79
C LEU A 184 5.82 -1.22 -8.85
N TYR A 185 4.71 -1.50 -8.18
CA TYR A 185 4.55 -2.58 -7.22
C TYR A 185 3.50 -3.60 -7.66
N SER A 186 3.71 -4.86 -7.29
CA SER A 186 2.74 -5.92 -7.54
C SER A 186 1.43 -5.68 -6.77
N PRO A 187 0.26 -5.89 -7.39
CA PRO A 187 -1.02 -5.82 -6.69
C PRO A 187 -1.08 -6.77 -5.50
N VAL A 188 -1.77 -6.37 -4.45
CA VAL A 188 -1.85 -7.13 -3.20
C VAL A 188 -3.15 -7.91 -3.15
N GLU A 189 -3.06 -9.23 -3.05
CA GLU A 189 -4.24 -10.08 -2.90
C GLU A 189 -4.71 -10.12 -1.43
N ILE A 190 -5.98 -9.82 -1.20
CA ILE A 190 -6.65 -9.92 0.11
C ILE A 190 -8.04 -10.53 -0.12
N ASP A 191 -8.33 -11.63 0.56
CA ASP A 191 -9.61 -12.37 0.46
C ASP A 191 -10.01 -12.72 -1.00
N GLY A 192 -9.04 -13.00 -1.87
CA GLY A 192 -9.26 -13.35 -3.27
C GLY A 192 -9.44 -12.16 -4.23
N HIS A 193 -9.31 -10.92 -3.73
CA HIS A 193 -9.40 -9.70 -4.53
C HIS A 193 -8.03 -9.02 -4.63
N LEU A 194 -7.71 -8.44 -5.78
CA LEU A 194 -6.47 -7.69 -5.99
C LEU A 194 -6.65 -6.20 -5.69
N TYR A 195 -5.72 -5.63 -4.93
CA TYR A 195 -5.74 -4.23 -4.52
C TYR A 195 -4.48 -3.50 -4.95
N VAL A 196 -4.65 -2.21 -5.27
CA VAL A 196 -3.61 -1.28 -5.68
C VAL A 196 -3.78 0.07 -4.99
N ASP A 197 -2.81 0.97 -5.19
CA ASP A 197 -2.82 2.32 -4.63
C ASP A 197 -4.10 3.09 -4.99
N GLY A 198 -4.72 3.70 -3.97
CA GLY A 198 -5.97 4.45 -4.06
C GLY A 198 -5.83 5.92 -4.47
N VAL A 199 -4.62 6.44 -4.73
CA VAL A 199 -4.35 7.86 -5.05
C VAL A 199 -5.11 8.37 -6.29
N LEU A 200 -5.56 7.47 -7.17
CA LEU A 200 -6.40 7.83 -8.32
C LEU A 200 -7.79 8.38 -7.91
N ASN A 201 -8.26 8.14 -6.67
CA ASN A 201 -9.56 8.57 -6.16
C ASN A 201 -9.45 9.57 -4.97
N ARG A 202 -9.06 10.81 -5.27
CA ARG A 202 -8.78 11.87 -4.27
C ARG A 202 -9.96 12.30 -3.40
N THR A 203 -11.20 12.04 -3.81
CA THR A 203 -12.42 12.47 -3.11
C THR A 203 -12.77 11.62 -1.88
N VAL A 204 -12.16 10.44 -1.73
CA VAL A 204 -12.52 9.47 -0.70
C VAL A 204 -11.88 9.79 0.67
N HIS A 205 -10.80 10.58 0.71
CA HIS A 205 -10.04 10.81 1.95
C HIS A 205 -10.83 11.61 2.99
N ALA A 206 -11.39 12.75 2.60
CA ALA A 206 -12.14 13.62 3.51
C ALA A 206 -13.51 13.03 3.87
N SER A 207 -14.21 12.42 2.90
CA SER A 207 -15.52 11.82 3.12
C SER A 207 -15.48 10.69 4.15
N VAL A 208 -14.44 9.84 4.14
CA VAL A 208 -14.29 8.78 5.14
C VAL A 208 -14.16 9.33 6.56
N ALA A 209 -13.40 10.40 6.76
CA ALA A 209 -13.25 11.03 8.07
C ALA A 209 -14.54 11.71 8.55
N LEU A 210 -15.25 12.40 7.63
CA LEU A 210 -16.53 13.05 7.92
C LEU A 210 -17.61 12.02 8.26
N ASP A 211 -17.68 10.90 7.53
CA ASP A 211 -18.58 9.78 7.82
C ASP A 211 -18.30 9.15 9.19
N ALA A 212 -17.04 9.19 9.64
CA ALA A 212 -16.63 8.77 10.97
C ALA A 212 -16.96 9.81 12.07
N GLY A 213 -17.55 10.96 11.71
CA GLY A 213 -17.99 11.99 12.63
C GLY A 213 -16.94 13.05 12.97
N ALA A 214 -15.86 13.16 12.19
CA ALA A 214 -14.87 14.21 12.38
C ALA A 214 -15.52 15.60 12.17
N LYS A 215 -15.24 16.53 13.08
CA LYS A 215 -15.73 17.93 13.02
C LYS A 215 -14.67 18.91 12.51
N LEU A 216 -13.40 18.53 12.64
CA LEU A 216 -12.23 19.25 12.15
C LEU A 216 -11.35 18.25 11.40
N LEU A 217 -10.84 18.64 10.24
CA LEU A 217 -9.99 17.81 9.40
C LEU A 217 -8.69 18.58 9.10
N PHE A 218 -7.55 17.89 9.20
CA PHE A 218 -6.27 18.34 8.67
C PHE A 218 -5.97 17.54 7.40
N CYS A 219 -5.72 18.22 6.28
CA CYS A 219 -5.50 17.62 4.96
C CYS A 219 -4.42 18.35 4.17
#